data_AF-A0A9D1NN51-F1
#
_entry.id   AF-A0A9D1NN51-F1
#
_cell.length_a   1.000
_cell.length_b   1.000
_cell.length_c   1.000
_cell.angle_alpha   90.00
_cell.angle_beta   90.00
_cell.angle_gamma   90.00
#
_symmetry.space_group_name_H-M   'P 1'
#
loop_
_entity.id
_entity.type
_entity.pdbx_description
1 polymer ?
#
loop_
_entity_poly.entity_id
_entity_poly.type
_entity_poly.pdbx_seq_one_letter_code
_entity_poly.pdbx_strand_id
1 'polypeptide(L)'
;MIDWLKDLFSGLWAWAKPKLAALFTLTAANVAQEVLALVNDAALQRLAYEAVKAAAEAGLKGNAAFDAAFAALTDRLKAEGRELADNVKDTLVQNAYLVFKNGQA
;
A
#
# COMPACT_ATOMS: atom_id res chain seq x y z
N MET A 1 -26.42 25.06 -33.42
CA MET A 1 -25.17 24.34 -33.78
C MET A 1 -24.49 23.72 -32.55
N ILE A 2 -24.57 24.34 -31.38
CA ILE A 2 -23.94 23.86 -30.13
C ILE A 2 -24.71 22.70 -29.45
N ASP A 3 -26.03 22.63 -29.60
CA ASP A 3 -26.85 21.64 -28.87
C ASP A 3 -26.69 20.20 -29.38
N TRP A 4 -26.60 20.02 -30.70
CA TRP A 4 -26.29 18.71 -31.30
C TRP A 4 -24.92 18.17 -30.84
N LEU A 5 -23.93 19.05 -30.66
CA LEU A 5 -22.59 18.64 -30.19
C LEU A 5 -22.63 18.17 -28.72
N LYS A 6 -23.46 18.81 -27.89
CA LYS A 6 -23.69 18.40 -26.49
C LYS A 6 -24.44 17.07 -26.42
N ASP A 7 -25.42 16.85 -27.29
CA ASP A 7 -26.15 15.57 -27.36
C ASP A 7 -25.26 14.43 -27.86
N LEU A 8 -24.37 14.71 -28.81
CA LEU A 8 -23.38 13.74 -29.26
C LEU A 8 -22.40 13.36 -28.12
N PHE A 9 -21.91 14.36 -27.38
CA PHE A 9 -21.02 14.15 -26.24
C PHE A 9 -21.70 13.42 -25.09
N SER A 10 -22.96 13.75 -24.78
CA SER A 10 -23.72 13.09 -23.72
C SER A 10 -24.01 11.63 -24.07
N GLY A 11 -24.35 11.34 -25.33
CA GLY A 11 -24.51 9.98 -25.84
C GLY A 11 -23.21 9.16 -25.80
N LEU A 12 -22.10 9.74 -26.26
CA LEU A 12 -20.77 9.13 -26.17
C LEU A 12 -20.35 8.88 -24.72
N TRP A 13 -20.59 9.83 -23.83
CA TRP A 13 -20.29 9.70 -22.41
C TRP A 13 -21.16 8.64 -21.72
N ALA A 14 -22.46 8.59 -22.03
CA ALA A 14 -23.37 7.57 -21.51
C ALA A 14 -22.96 6.15 -21.95
N TRP A 15 -22.42 6.01 -23.16
CA TRP A 15 -21.87 4.74 -23.65
C TRP A 15 -20.48 4.42 -23.07
N ALA A 16 -19.61 5.41 -22.90
CA ALA A 16 -18.25 5.23 -22.40
C ALA A 16 -18.19 4.99 -20.88
N LYS A 17 -19.04 5.66 -20.10
CA LYS A 17 -19.08 5.57 -18.62
C LYS A 17 -19.17 4.13 -18.09
N PRO A 18 -20.10 3.26 -18.56
CA PRO A 18 -20.16 1.88 -18.07
C PRO A 18 -18.92 1.06 -18.45
N LYS A 19 -18.30 1.33 -19.61
CA LYS A 19 -17.07 0.64 -20.04
C LYS A 19 -15.87 1.05 -19.20
N LEU A 20 -15.74 2.35 -18.90
CA LEU A 20 -14.72 2.86 -18.00
C LEU A 20 -14.91 2.34 -16.57
N ALA A 21 -16.16 2.28 -16.09
CA ALA A 21 -16.46 1.69 -14.80
C ALA A 21 -16.08 0.21 -14.74
N ALA A 22 -16.38 -0.57 -15.79
CA ALA A 22 -16.01 -1.98 -15.88
C ALA A 22 -14.48 -2.19 -15.97
N LEU A 23 -13.77 -1.34 -16.71
CA LEU A 23 -12.30 -1.36 -16.74
C LEU A 23 -11.73 -1.03 -15.36
N PHE A 24 -12.26 0.01 -14.70
CA PHE A 24 -11.83 0.41 -13.37
C PHE A 24 -12.05 -0.69 -12.33
N THR A 25 -13.20 -1.38 -12.36
CA THR A 25 -13.47 -2.48 -11.42
C THR A 25 -12.55 -3.68 -11.65
N LEU A 26 -12.26 -4.03 -12.90
CA LEU A 26 -11.30 -5.10 -13.22
C LEU A 26 -9.88 -4.73 -12.76
N THR A 27 -9.42 -3.51 -13.04
CA THR A 27 -8.11 -3.04 -12.58
C THR A 27 -8.04 -2.93 -11.07
N ALA A 28 -9.11 -2.47 -10.41
CA ALA A 28 -9.15 -2.36 -8.95
C ALA A 28 -9.06 -3.72 -8.26
N ALA A 29 -9.72 -4.76 -8.81
CA ALA A 29 -9.62 -6.12 -8.30
C ALA A 29 -8.19 -6.67 -8.41
N ASN A 30 -7.53 -6.48 -9.55
CA ASN A 30 -6.15 -6.91 -9.76
C ASN A 30 -5.18 -6.15 -8.85
N VAL A 31 -5.33 -4.83 -8.73
CA VAL A 31 -4.53 -4.01 -7.81
C VAL A 31 -4.71 -4.47 -6.36
N ALA A 32 -5.94 -4.78 -5.94
CA ALA A 32 -6.19 -5.29 -4.59
C ALA A 32 -5.51 -6.64 -4.34
N GLN A 33 -5.51 -7.54 -5.32
CA GLN A 33 -4.80 -8.82 -5.21
C GLN A 33 -3.29 -8.66 -5.15
N GLU A 34 -2.71 -7.78 -5.97
CA GLU A 34 -1.27 -7.52 -5.96
C GLU A 34 -0.81 -6.85 -4.67
N VAL A 35 -1.57 -5.89 -4.16
CA VAL A 35 -1.31 -5.27 -2.84
C VAL A 35 -1.38 -6.32 -1.74
N LEU A 36 -2.38 -7.20 -1.77
CA LEU A 36 -2.50 -8.29 -0.80
C LEU A 36 -1.33 -9.28 -0.89
N ALA A 37 -0.86 -9.58 -2.10
CA ALA A 37 0.32 -10.42 -2.31
C ALA A 37 1.58 -9.78 -1.72
N LEU A 38 1.77 -8.45 -1.91
CA LEU A 38 2.90 -7.72 -1.34
C LEU A 38 2.84 -7.66 0.19
N VAL A 39 1.67 -7.42 0.79
CA VAL A 39 1.53 -7.38 2.25
C VAL A 39 1.70 -8.76 2.89
N ASN A 40 1.39 -9.84 2.14
CA ASN A 40 1.58 -11.22 2.58
C ASN A 40 2.93 -11.83 2.17
N ASP A 41 3.80 -11.07 1.51
CA ASP A 41 5.14 -11.54 1.18
C ASP A 41 5.97 -11.72 2.45
N ALA A 42 6.41 -12.95 2.70
CA ALA A 42 7.13 -13.32 3.92
C ALA A 42 8.47 -12.59 4.08
N ALA A 43 9.15 -12.25 2.97
CA ALA A 43 10.40 -11.50 3.03
C ALA A 43 10.13 -10.04 3.43
N LEU A 44 9.10 -9.42 2.85
CA LEU A 44 8.69 -8.05 3.22
C LEU A 44 8.20 -7.96 4.67
N GLN A 45 7.39 -8.93 5.10
CA GLN A 45 6.94 -9.03 6.49
C GLN A 45 8.11 -9.18 7.46
N ARG A 46 9.10 -10.01 7.12
CA ARG A 46 10.30 -10.18 7.92
C ARG A 46 11.13 -8.89 8.01
N LEU A 47 11.34 -8.20 6.89
CA LEU A 47 12.05 -6.92 6.87
C LEU A 47 11.35 -5.88 7.74
N ALA A 48 10.02 -5.78 7.64
CA ALA A 48 9.23 -4.89 8.47
C ALA A 48 9.33 -5.26 9.96
N TYR A 49 9.27 -6.55 10.29
CA TYR A 49 9.44 -7.03 11.66
C TYR A 49 10.82 -6.70 12.23
N GLU A 50 11.89 -6.89 11.46
CA GLU A 50 13.26 -6.55 11.88
C GLU A 50 13.41 -5.03 12.11
N ALA A 51 12.79 -4.19 11.28
CA ALA A 51 12.78 -2.75 11.45
C ALA A 51 12.03 -2.32 12.73
N VAL A 52 10.86 -2.90 12.99
CA VAL A 52 10.08 -2.67 14.22
C VAL A 52 10.84 -3.12 15.46
N LYS A 53 11.46 -4.30 15.40
CA LYS A 53 12.28 -4.84 16.49
C LYS A 53 13.46 -3.91 16.79
N ALA A 54 14.18 -3.46 15.78
CA ALA A 54 15.30 -2.52 15.94
C ALA A 54 14.85 -1.19 16.58
N ALA A 55 13.69 -0.65 16.16
CA ALA A 55 13.12 0.56 16.76
C ALA A 55 12.76 0.37 18.23
N ALA A 56 12.21 -0.80 18.60
CA ALA A 56 11.89 -1.13 19.98
C ALA A 56 13.14 -1.36 20.85
N GLU A 57 14.18 -2.00 20.31
CA GLU A 57 15.48 -2.19 20.98
C GLU A 57 16.20 -0.86 21.22
N ALA A 58 15.97 0.15 20.37
CA ALA A 58 16.42 1.53 20.60
C ALA A 58 15.62 2.27 21.69
N GLY A 59 14.64 1.62 22.32
CA GLY A 59 13.82 2.19 23.38
C GLY A 59 12.75 3.17 22.90
N LEU A 60 12.53 3.27 21.59
CA LEU A 60 11.51 4.14 21.01
C LEU A 60 10.11 3.58 21.27
N LYS A 61 9.12 4.47 21.42
CA LYS A 61 7.71 4.10 21.69
C LYS A 61 6.74 4.92 20.86
N GLY A 62 5.55 4.36 20.64
CA GLY A 62 4.46 5.03 19.91
C GLY A 62 4.90 5.45 18.51
N ASN A 63 4.52 6.66 18.10
CA ASN A 63 4.80 7.18 16.76
C ASN A 63 6.31 7.28 16.47
N ALA A 64 7.14 7.60 17.46
CA ALA A 64 8.59 7.68 17.24
C ALA A 64 9.21 6.33 16.85
N ALA A 65 8.68 5.24 17.43
CA ALA A 65 9.10 3.90 17.03
C ALA A 65 8.60 3.59 15.61
N PHE A 66 7.34 3.94 15.33
CA PHE A 66 6.72 3.73 14.04
C PHE A 66 7.50 4.42 12.91
N ASP A 67 7.78 5.71 13.06
CA ASP A 67 8.50 6.51 12.08
C ASP A 67 9.92 5.97 11.85
N ALA A 68 10.61 5.56 12.92
CA ALA A 68 11.92 4.95 12.84
C ALA A 68 11.89 3.61 12.08
N ALA A 69 10.91 2.75 12.37
CA ALA A 69 10.72 1.48 11.68
C ALA A 69 10.35 1.68 10.21
N PHE A 70 9.49 2.65 9.91
CA PHE A 70 9.09 3.00 8.54
C PHE A 70 10.27 3.53 7.71
N ALA A 71 11.09 4.41 8.30
CA ALA A 71 12.31 4.90 7.67
C ALA A 71 13.31 3.76 7.42
N ALA A 72 13.56 2.92 8.42
CA ALA A 72 14.47 1.79 8.30
C ALA A 72 14.02 0.77 7.24
N LEU A 73 12.71 0.48 7.17
CA LEU A 73 12.15 -0.37 6.12
C LEU A 73 12.34 0.28 4.74
N THR A 74 12.07 1.58 4.62
CA THR A 74 12.25 2.32 3.36
C THR A 74 13.71 2.29 2.89
N ASP A 75 14.67 2.48 3.80
CA ASP A 75 16.09 2.47 3.46
C ASP A 75 16.56 1.07 3.04
N ARG A 76 16.08 0.01 3.72
CA ARG A 76 16.37 -1.37 3.31
C ARG A 76 15.80 -1.71 1.94
N LEU A 77 14.55 -1.33 1.68
CA LEU A 77 13.93 -1.56 0.37
C LEU A 77 14.72 -0.84 -0.74
N LYS A 78 15.13 0.41 -0.51
CA LYS A 78 15.99 1.15 -1.45
C LYS A 78 17.34 0.46 -1.67
N ALA A 79 17.97 -0.06 -0.63
CA ALA A 79 19.22 -0.80 -0.76
C ALA A 79 19.08 -2.10 -1.58
N GLU A 80 17.91 -2.75 -1.52
CA GLU A 80 17.56 -3.91 -2.34
C GLU A 80 17.07 -3.54 -3.76
N GLY A 81 17.04 -2.26 -4.12
CA GLY A 81 16.54 -1.78 -5.40
C GLY A 81 15.01 -1.93 -5.55
N ARG A 82 14.29 -2.05 -4.43
CA ARG A 82 12.84 -2.19 -4.37
C ARG A 82 12.21 -0.86 -3.96
N GLU A 83 11.12 -0.50 -4.63
CA GLU A 83 10.30 0.64 -4.26
C GLU A 83 8.86 0.17 -4.04
N LEU A 84 8.33 0.44 -2.85
CA LEU A 84 6.95 0.13 -2.48
C LEU A 84 6.22 1.42 -2.16
N ALA A 85 4.95 1.47 -2.51
CA ALA A 85 4.07 2.57 -2.15
C ALA A 85 4.00 2.73 -0.61
N ASP A 86 3.88 3.98 -0.15
CA ASP A 86 3.92 4.30 1.27
C ASP A 86 2.81 3.60 2.08
N ASN A 87 1.62 3.43 1.50
CA ASN A 87 0.51 2.70 2.12
C ASN A 87 0.81 1.21 2.35
N VAL A 88 1.56 0.57 1.45
CA VAL A 88 1.96 -0.84 1.60
C VAL A 88 3.00 -0.95 2.71
N LYS A 89 3.99 -0.05 2.72
CA LYS A 89 5.00 0.02 3.79
C LYS A 89 4.36 0.27 5.14
N ASP A 90 3.41 1.20 5.21
CA ASP A 90 2.65 1.54 6.42
C ASP A 90 1.93 0.29 6.96
N THR A 91 1.18 -0.40 6.09
CA THR A 91 0.50 -1.64 6.42
C THR A 91 1.47 -2.73 6.93
N LEU A 92 2.62 -2.90 6.27
CA LEU A 92 3.64 -3.87 6.67
C LEU A 92 4.20 -3.54 8.06
N VAL A 93 4.51 -2.28 8.35
CA VAL A 93 5.03 -1.83 9.65
C VAL A 93 3.97 -1.97 10.73
N GLN A 94 2.71 -1.61 10.47
CA GLN A 94 1.60 -1.79 11.41
C GLN A 94 1.37 -3.27 11.74
N ASN A 95 1.37 -4.14 10.73
CA ASN A 95 1.25 -5.59 10.92
C ASN A 95 2.43 -6.13 11.75
N ALA A 96 3.65 -5.70 11.44
CA ALA A 96 4.84 -6.04 12.20
C ALA A 96 4.75 -5.60 13.67
N TYR A 97 4.23 -4.39 13.96
CA TYR A 97 3.98 -3.92 15.32
C TYR A 97 2.99 -4.79 16.08
N LEU A 98 1.89 -5.19 15.44
CA LEU A 98 0.90 -6.08 16.04
C LEU A 98 1.52 -7.43 16.39
N VAL A 99 2.27 -8.02 15.46
CA VAL A 99 2.98 -9.29 15.69
C VAL A 99 4.02 -9.15 16.80
N PHE A 100 4.83 -8.09 16.77
CA PHE A 100 5.87 -7.83 17.77
C PHE A 100 5.28 -7.66 19.17
N LYS A 101 4.18 -6.92 19.31
CA LYS A 101 3.46 -6.74 20.58
C LYS A 101 2.85 -8.05 21.09
N ASN A 102 2.24 -8.84 20.21
CA ASN A 102 1.60 -10.10 20.58
C ASN A 102 2.61 -11.23 20.86
N GLY A 103 3.78 -11.21 20.24
CA GLY A 103 4.86 -12.18 20.48
C GLY A 103 5.71 -11.91 21.73
N GLN A 104 5.46 -10.78 22.42
CA GLN A 104 6.09 -10.44 23.70
C GLN A 104 5.20 -10.67 24.93
N ALA A 105 3.94 -11.09 24.72
CA ALA A 105 3.02 -11.48 25.78
C ALA A 105 3.22 -12.96 26.15
#